data_AF-A0A841DWL2-F1
#
_entry.id   AF-A0A841DWL2-F1
#
_cell.length_a   1.000
_cell.length_b   1.000
_cell.length_c   1.000
_cell.angle_alpha   90.00
_cell.angle_beta   90.00
_cell.angle_gamma   90.00
#
_symmetry.space_group_name_H-M   'P 1'
#
loop_
_entity.id
_entity.type
_entity.pdbx_description
1 polymer ?
#
loop_
_entity_poly.entity_id
_entity_poly.type
_entity_poly.pdbx_seq_one_letter_code
_entity_poly.pdbx_strand_id
1 'polypeptide(L)'
;MHSRRARPTLRVLVEDLTSNWASPYAPRELAKGEYDNLHPLSELPHPIIAKAAESFGADASNDNYVGQIASSTELRLLEIKNSQWRGGVWEDPDTGVCWLLVAGLAKGGHEDRDDFYRRIQRENTAGASSRWLPTDDDRRLLRRETAARLLTEWELRVQRQVFEALRAVQAGGNHRSAITHPVRTRGTLAELDLAVVAVREDGYEADEILLEVIPALGCAGTELLWQLSVRALITLNPPEQGWDRFKDTYSNIAEPGFWTARVDQLAKLIDLNELAVSQPGTTSHYAHREHLAGRTIEGRAVRGLCGVYFVPRQDHASLEPCTVCAARYSKLPG
;
A
#
# COMPACT_ATOMS: atom_id res chain seq x y z
N MET A 1 5.01 14.29 -5.93
CA MET A 1 6.29 14.02 -6.61
C MET A 1 6.27 12.58 -7.09
N HIS A 2 6.52 12.34 -8.37
CA HIS A 2 6.59 10.99 -8.95
C HIS A 2 7.84 10.24 -8.44
N SER A 3 7.84 8.91 -8.60
CA SER A 3 9.07 8.14 -8.40
C SER A 3 10.06 8.45 -9.53
N ARG A 4 11.34 8.61 -9.20
CA ARG A 4 12.41 8.73 -10.20
C ARG A 4 12.92 7.38 -10.71
N ARG A 5 12.53 6.27 -10.08
CA ARG A 5 12.87 4.93 -10.57
C ARG A 5 12.40 4.80 -12.01
N ALA A 6 13.34 4.52 -12.91
CA ALA A 6 13.04 4.48 -14.33
C ALA A 6 11.97 3.42 -14.61
N ARG A 7 10.90 3.82 -15.30
CA ARG A 7 9.78 2.95 -15.66
C ARG A 7 9.70 2.80 -17.18
N PRO A 8 9.36 1.61 -17.71
CA PRO A 8 9.13 1.45 -19.15
C PRO A 8 7.85 2.15 -19.59
N THR A 9 7.83 2.60 -20.84
CA THR A 9 6.58 2.90 -21.53
C THR A 9 5.88 1.62 -21.98
N LEU A 10 4.57 1.68 -22.20
CA LEU A 10 3.78 0.58 -22.76
C LEU A 10 4.35 0.11 -24.10
N ARG A 11 4.83 1.04 -24.92
CA ARG A 11 5.51 0.73 -26.19
C ARG A 11 6.72 -0.18 -25.98
N VAL A 12 7.59 0.12 -25.00
CA VAL A 12 8.74 -0.73 -24.69
C VAL A 12 8.29 -2.13 -24.27
N LEU A 13 7.27 -2.21 -23.41
CA LEU A 13 6.74 -3.49 -22.94
C LEU A 13 6.20 -4.36 -24.08
N VAL A 14 5.51 -3.76 -25.05
CA VAL A 14 4.85 -4.47 -26.14
C VAL A 14 5.77 -4.74 -27.33
N GLU A 15 6.60 -3.77 -27.72
CA GLU A 15 7.39 -3.84 -28.95
C GLU A 15 8.83 -4.31 -28.74
N ASP A 16 9.44 -3.96 -27.59
CA ASP A 16 10.87 -4.15 -27.39
C ASP A 16 11.19 -5.37 -26.51
N LEU A 17 10.34 -5.68 -25.52
CA LEU A 17 10.59 -6.71 -24.52
C LEU A 17 9.85 -8.01 -24.81
N THR A 18 10.28 -8.73 -25.85
CA THR A 18 9.61 -9.96 -26.31
C THR A 18 10.16 -11.26 -25.69
N SER A 19 11.23 -11.19 -24.89
CA SER A 19 11.93 -12.36 -24.33
C SER A 19 12.54 -12.09 -22.96
N ASN A 20 13.13 -13.11 -22.32
CA ASN A 20 13.88 -13.02 -21.05
C ASN A 20 13.09 -12.50 -19.84
N TRP A 21 11.78 -12.67 -19.85
CA TRP A 21 10.92 -12.48 -18.69
C TRP A 21 11.15 -13.59 -17.67
N ALA A 22 11.36 -13.24 -16.40
CA ALA A 22 11.53 -14.24 -15.35
C ALA A 22 10.21 -14.93 -14.96
N SER A 23 9.07 -14.34 -15.33
CA SER A 23 7.74 -14.90 -15.10
C SER A 23 6.86 -14.75 -16.36
N PRO A 24 6.04 -15.77 -16.69
CA PRO A 24 5.10 -15.68 -17.82
C PRO A 24 3.87 -14.83 -17.51
N TYR A 25 3.67 -14.39 -16.26
CA TYR A 25 2.53 -13.56 -15.87
C TYR A 25 2.51 -12.23 -16.64
N ALA A 26 3.62 -11.49 -16.63
CA ALA A 26 3.68 -10.18 -17.24
C ALA A 26 3.42 -10.20 -18.76
N PRO A 27 4.08 -11.09 -19.55
CA PRO A 27 3.75 -11.26 -20.97
C PRO A 27 2.28 -11.62 -21.25
N ARG A 28 1.64 -12.42 -20.39
CA ARG A 28 0.23 -12.80 -20.56
C ARG A 28 -0.72 -11.63 -20.39
N GLU A 29 -0.51 -10.80 -19.37
CA GLU A 29 -1.36 -9.62 -19.14
C GLU A 29 -1.11 -8.54 -20.22
N LEU A 30 0.14 -8.38 -20.68
CA LEU A 30 0.45 -7.51 -21.82
C LEU A 30 -0.30 -7.94 -23.09
N ALA A 31 -0.33 -9.25 -23.39
CA ALA A 31 -1.04 -9.78 -24.55
C ALA A 31 -2.57 -9.58 -24.47
N LYS A 32 -3.14 -9.47 -23.26
CA LYS A 32 -4.56 -9.17 -23.03
C LYS A 32 -4.86 -7.66 -23.03
N GLY A 33 -3.84 -6.80 -22.97
CA GLY A 33 -4.01 -5.36 -22.77
C GLY A 33 -4.36 -4.97 -21.33
N GLU A 34 -4.20 -5.88 -20.36
CA GLU A 34 -4.56 -5.70 -18.95
C GLU A 34 -3.43 -5.02 -18.16
N TYR A 35 -3.03 -3.82 -18.60
CA TYR A 35 -1.87 -3.12 -18.06
C TYR A 35 -2.01 -2.71 -16.59
N ASP A 36 -3.25 -2.55 -16.12
CA ASP A 36 -3.55 -2.21 -14.73
C ASP A 36 -3.13 -3.30 -13.73
N ASN A 37 -2.98 -4.56 -14.19
CA ASN A 37 -2.56 -5.69 -13.37
C ASN A 37 -1.03 -5.82 -13.26
N LEU A 38 -0.28 -4.95 -13.93
CA LEU A 38 1.18 -5.01 -14.06
C LEU A 38 1.91 -4.00 -13.16
N HIS A 39 1.18 -3.28 -12.31
CA HIS A 39 1.75 -2.24 -11.47
C HIS A 39 2.57 -2.79 -10.29
N PRO A 40 3.67 -2.10 -9.92
CA PRO A 40 4.27 -0.97 -10.63
C PRO A 40 5.13 -1.42 -11.83
N LEU A 41 5.06 -0.70 -12.96
CA LEU A 41 5.77 -1.09 -14.19
C LEU A 41 7.30 -1.10 -14.05
N SER A 42 7.85 -0.33 -13.10
CA SER A 42 9.29 -0.29 -12.78
C SER A 42 9.80 -1.52 -12.01
N GLU A 43 8.91 -2.41 -11.56
CA GLU A 43 9.27 -3.64 -10.81
C GLU A 43 8.94 -4.90 -11.59
N LEU A 44 8.59 -4.75 -12.86
CA LEU A 44 8.32 -5.87 -13.74
C LEU A 44 9.56 -6.77 -13.87
N PRO A 45 9.38 -8.10 -13.91
CA PRO A 45 10.46 -9.07 -13.76
C PRO A 45 11.23 -9.28 -15.07
N HIS A 46 11.86 -8.22 -15.57
CA HIS A 46 12.71 -8.21 -16.76
C HIS A 46 14.06 -7.54 -16.46
N PRO A 47 15.20 -8.12 -16.90
CA PRO A 47 16.54 -7.67 -16.52
C PRO A 47 16.86 -6.22 -16.89
N ILE A 48 16.39 -5.71 -18.04
CA ILE A 48 16.62 -4.30 -18.40
C ILE A 48 15.72 -3.33 -17.63
N ILE A 49 14.53 -3.77 -17.19
CA ILE A 49 13.64 -2.95 -16.35
C ILE A 49 14.25 -2.83 -14.96
N ALA A 50 14.65 -3.95 -14.36
CA ALA A 50 15.33 -3.97 -13.07
C ALA A 50 16.58 -3.08 -13.10
N LYS A 51 17.42 -3.23 -14.14
CA LYS A 51 18.61 -2.39 -14.30
C LYS A 51 18.26 -0.90 -14.44
N ALA A 52 17.22 -0.55 -15.20
CA ALA A 52 16.77 0.83 -15.32
C ALA A 52 16.35 1.39 -13.95
N ALA A 53 15.53 0.65 -13.21
CA ALA A 53 15.01 1.06 -11.92
C ALA A 53 16.10 1.17 -10.83
N GLU A 54 17.19 0.39 -10.94
CA GLU A 54 18.39 0.50 -10.09
C GLU A 54 19.29 1.67 -10.48
N SER A 55 19.44 1.93 -11.78
CA SER A 55 20.29 2.99 -12.32
C SER A 55 19.74 4.40 -12.05
N PHE A 56 18.44 4.54 -11.80
CA PHE A 56 17.80 5.83 -11.52
C PHE A 56 17.14 5.77 -10.14
N GLY A 57 17.78 6.36 -9.15
CA GLY A 57 17.37 6.28 -7.75
C GLY A 57 16.49 7.44 -7.30
N ALA A 58 16.21 7.49 -6.00
CA ALA A 58 15.53 8.64 -5.39
C ALA A 58 16.36 9.94 -5.49
N ASP A 59 17.70 9.81 -5.56
CA ASP A 59 18.65 10.91 -5.63
C ASP A 59 19.38 10.89 -6.97
N ALA A 60 19.25 11.97 -7.74
CA ALA A 60 19.85 12.14 -9.06
C ALA A 60 21.37 12.10 -9.05
N SER A 61 22.00 12.50 -7.94
CA SER A 61 23.45 12.48 -7.81
C SER A 61 24.03 11.06 -7.75
N ASN A 62 23.19 10.07 -7.44
CA ASN A 62 23.55 8.66 -7.35
C ASN A 62 23.12 7.86 -8.58
N ASP A 63 22.60 8.51 -9.64
CA ASP A 63 22.20 7.83 -10.85
C ASP A 63 23.43 7.18 -11.53
N ASN A 64 23.29 5.93 -11.95
CA ASN A 64 24.38 5.10 -12.48
C ASN A 64 24.03 4.58 -13.88
N TYR A 65 24.23 5.45 -14.88
CA TYR A 65 24.11 5.16 -16.31
C TYR A 65 25.48 5.29 -17.00
N VAL A 66 25.61 4.73 -18.20
CA VAL A 66 26.91 4.70 -18.91
C VAL A 66 27.28 6.07 -19.49
N GLY A 67 26.30 6.75 -20.07
CA GLY A 67 26.47 8.05 -20.71
C GLY A 67 25.30 8.34 -21.64
N GLN A 68 25.38 9.42 -22.40
CA GLN A 68 24.39 9.69 -23.45
C GLN A 68 24.64 8.81 -24.67
N ILE A 69 23.56 8.29 -25.27
CA ILE A 69 23.62 7.56 -26.54
C ILE A 69 23.97 8.56 -27.65
N ALA A 70 25.18 8.46 -28.21
CA ALA A 70 25.74 9.44 -29.14
C ALA A 70 24.86 9.68 -30.39
N SER A 71 24.18 8.65 -30.89
CA SER A 71 23.30 8.76 -32.07
C SER A 71 21.92 9.34 -31.76
N SER A 72 21.62 9.64 -30.50
CA SER A 72 20.33 10.18 -30.06
C SER A 72 20.49 11.68 -29.76
N THR A 73 20.28 12.49 -30.78
CA THR A 73 20.44 13.95 -30.73
C THR A 73 19.11 14.67 -30.53
N GLU A 74 17.99 14.11 -30.99
CA GLU A 74 16.65 14.68 -30.80
C GLU A 74 16.13 14.47 -29.39
N LEU A 75 16.35 13.27 -28.85
CA LEU A 75 16.04 12.91 -27.46
C LEU A 75 17.33 12.61 -26.73
N ARG A 76 17.55 13.25 -25.58
CA ARG A 76 18.69 12.95 -24.72
C ARG A 76 18.45 11.60 -24.02
N LEU A 77 18.85 10.51 -24.67
CA LEU A 77 18.75 9.16 -24.13
C LEU A 77 20.01 8.81 -23.34
N LEU A 78 19.81 8.45 -22.07
CA LEU A 78 20.83 7.95 -21.16
C LEU A 78 20.90 6.43 -21.26
N GLU A 79 22.10 5.91 -21.45
CA GLU A 79 22.32 4.51 -21.72
C GLU A 79 22.41 3.66 -20.44
N ILE A 80 21.63 2.58 -20.41
CA ILE A 80 21.77 1.51 -19.42
C ILE A 80 22.16 0.20 -20.10
N LYS A 81 22.98 -0.61 -19.41
CA LYS A 81 23.48 -1.90 -19.90
C LYS A 81 23.22 -2.99 -18.87
N ASN A 82 22.66 -4.11 -19.32
CA ASN A 82 22.61 -5.34 -18.54
C ASN A 82 22.90 -6.53 -19.45
N SER A 83 24.09 -7.14 -19.34
CA SER A 83 24.53 -8.21 -20.24
C SER A 83 24.43 -7.78 -21.72
N GLN A 84 23.65 -8.48 -22.54
CA GLN A 84 23.39 -8.09 -23.94
C GLN A 84 22.29 -7.03 -24.08
N TRP A 85 21.47 -6.81 -23.05
CA TRP A 85 20.42 -5.80 -23.10
C TRP A 85 20.98 -4.39 -23.00
N ARG A 86 20.37 -3.51 -23.78
CA ARG A 86 20.57 -2.06 -23.77
C ARG A 86 19.23 -1.39 -23.58
N GLY A 87 19.25 -0.25 -22.90
CA GLY A 87 18.09 0.62 -22.71
C GLY A 87 18.47 2.08 -22.89
N GLY A 88 17.55 2.85 -23.45
CA GLY A 88 17.62 4.30 -23.53
C GLY A 88 16.59 4.92 -22.60
N VAL A 89 17.07 5.56 -21.53
CA VAL A 89 16.22 6.25 -20.55
C VAL A 89 16.20 7.74 -20.87
N TRP A 90 15.02 8.33 -20.92
CA TRP A 90 14.80 9.77 -21.07
C TRP A 90 14.26 10.33 -19.77
N GLU A 91 14.84 11.42 -19.29
CA GLU A 91 14.29 12.17 -18.17
C GLU A 91 13.36 13.27 -18.72
N ASP A 92 12.10 13.20 -18.31
CA ASP A 92 11.11 14.21 -18.65
C ASP A 92 11.48 15.53 -17.95
N PRO A 93 11.81 16.60 -18.70
CA PRO A 93 12.27 17.87 -18.12
C PRO A 93 11.17 18.58 -17.31
N ASP A 94 9.89 18.32 -17.60
CA ASP A 94 8.78 18.99 -16.93
C ASP A 94 8.42 18.28 -15.61
N THR A 95 8.52 16.95 -15.59
CA THR A 95 8.06 16.14 -14.45
C THR A 95 9.18 15.48 -13.64
N GLY A 96 10.41 15.43 -14.17
CA GLY A 96 11.56 14.72 -13.59
C GLY A 96 11.42 13.20 -13.61
N VAL A 97 10.46 12.65 -14.37
CA VAL A 97 10.22 11.21 -14.45
C VAL A 97 11.21 10.59 -15.42
N CYS A 98 11.86 9.51 -14.98
CA CYS A 98 12.74 8.72 -15.84
C CYS A 98 11.94 7.65 -16.58
N TRP A 99 11.95 7.72 -17.92
CA TRP A 99 11.22 6.84 -18.81
C TRP A 99 12.18 5.97 -19.61
N LEU A 100 12.11 4.65 -19.46
CA LEU A 100 12.75 3.74 -20.39
C LEU A 100 11.94 3.76 -21.70
N LEU A 101 12.46 4.47 -22.70
CA LEU A 101 11.78 4.75 -23.97
C LEU A 101 12.11 3.73 -25.04
N VAL A 102 13.25 3.06 -24.96
CA VAL A 102 13.69 2.05 -25.93
C VAL A 102 14.51 0.98 -25.24
N ALA A 103 14.31 -0.28 -25.61
CA ALA A 103 15.14 -1.40 -25.19
C ALA A 103 15.45 -2.33 -26.37
N GLY A 104 16.52 -3.09 -26.24
CA GLY A 104 16.91 -4.08 -27.25
C GLY A 104 18.20 -4.79 -26.93
N LEU A 105 18.57 -5.73 -27.79
CA LEU A 105 19.84 -6.46 -27.67
C LEU A 105 20.93 -5.74 -28.47
N ALA A 106 22.13 -5.66 -27.89
CA ALA A 106 23.34 -5.35 -28.64
C ALA A 106 23.82 -6.62 -29.34
N LYS A 107 23.74 -6.66 -30.67
CA LYS A 107 24.21 -7.78 -31.49
C LYS A 107 25.58 -7.39 -32.07
N GLY A 108 26.61 -8.15 -31.72
CA GLY A 108 28.01 -7.82 -32.06
C GLY A 108 28.20 -7.48 -33.54
N GLY A 109 29.05 -6.50 -33.83
CA GLY A 109 29.39 -6.06 -35.20
C GLY A 109 28.55 -4.89 -35.75
N HIS A 110 27.39 -4.55 -35.16
CA HIS A 110 26.48 -3.50 -35.65
C HIS A 110 26.07 -3.65 -37.14
N GLU A 111 26.14 -4.87 -37.67
CA GLU A 111 25.75 -5.22 -39.04
C GLU A 111 24.28 -5.64 -39.12
N ASP A 112 23.68 -6.03 -37.99
CA ASP A 112 22.27 -6.40 -37.91
C ASP A 112 21.37 -5.15 -37.84
N ARG A 113 20.32 -5.13 -38.66
CA ARG A 113 19.30 -4.08 -38.72
C ARG A 113 18.53 -3.94 -37.39
N ASP A 114 18.46 -5.01 -36.62
CA ASP A 114 17.80 -5.06 -35.32
C ASP A 114 18.74 -4.74 -34.15
N ASP A 115 20.00 -4.37 -34.41
CA ASP A 115 20.90 -3.89 -33.37
C ASP A 115 20.36 -2.61 -32.71
N PHE A 116 20.43 -2.57 -31.38
CA PHE A 116 19.90 -1.47 -30.57
C PHE A 116 20.37 -0.08 -31.04
N TYR A 117 21.66 0.10 -31.32
CA TYR A 117 22.19 1.42 -31.68
C TYR A 117 21.82 1.81 -33.11
N ARG A 118 21.77 0.85 -34.04
CA ARG A 118 21.34 1.08 -35.43
C ARG A 118 19.88 1.50 -35.49
N ARG A 119 19.01 0.89 -34.70
CA ARG A 119 17.62 1.32 -34.55
C ARG A 119 17.55 2.76 -34.08
N ILE A 120 18.33 3.15 -33.07
CA ILE A 120 18.30 4.51 -32.55
C ILE A 120 18.75 5.53 -33.60
N GLN A 121 19.89 5.26 -34.25
CA GLN A 121 20.41 6.11 -35.31
C GLN A 121 19.40 6.32 -36.44
N ARG A 122 18.68 5.27 -36.84
CA ARG A 122 17.69 5.34 -37.93
C ARG A 122 16.52 6.24 -37.56
N GLU A 123 15.94 6.06 -36.38
CA GLU A 123 14.78 6.84 -35.94
C GLU A 123 15.12 8.31 -35.73
N ASN A 124 16.31 8.59 -35.17
CA ASN A 124 16.82 9.94 -35.03
C ASN A 124 17.07 10.61 -36.40
N THR A 125 17.59 9.87 -37.37
CA THR A 125 17.81 10.38 -38.74
C THR A 125 16.48 10.64 -39.47
N ALA A 126 15.46 9.83 -39.19
CA ALA A 126 14.14 9.95 -39.79
C ALA A 126 13.24 11.02 -39.13
N GLY A 127 13.70 11.67 -38.04
CA GLY A 127 12.89 12.60 -37.26
C GLY A 127 11.69 11.95 -36.56
N ALA A 128 11.76 10.65 -36.31
CA ALA A 128 10.66 9.85 -35.79
C ALA A 128 10.81 9.52 -34.30
N SER A 129 11.79 10.10 -33.60
CA SER A 129 12.08 9.82 -32.19
C SER A 129 10.92 10.18 -31.25
N SER A 130 10.08 11.15 -31.64
CA SER A 130 8.92 11.59 -30.86
C SER A 130 7.89 10.49 -30.61
N ARG A 131 7.81 9.48 -31.48
CA ARG A 131 6.91 8.32 -31.31
C ARG A 131 7.26 7.45 -30.10
N TRP A 132 8.46 7.58 -29.56
CA TRP A 132 8.88 6.87 -28.35
C TRP A 132 8.44 7.54 -27.07
N LEU A 133 8.07 8.82 -27.12
CA LEU A 133 7.67 9.56 -25.93
C LEU A 133 6.45 8.93 -25.26
N PRO A 134 6.32 9.07 -23.93
CA PRO A 134 5.17 8.54 -23.20
C PRO A 134 3.84 9.06 -23.76
N THR A 135 2.88 8.17 -23.87
CA THR A 135 1.49 8.45 -24.27
C THR A 135 0.64 8.88 -23.07
N ASP A 136 -0.62 9.25 -23.31
CA ASP A 136 -1.54 9.58 -22.22
C ASP A 136 -1.91 8.37 -21.35
N ASP A 137 -1.87 7.16 -21.92
CA ASP A 137 -2.04 5.91 -21.17
C ASP A 137 -0.86 5.66 -20.24
N ASP A 138 0.37 5.90 -20.72
CA ASP A 138 1.58 5.84 -19.89
C ASP A 138 1.49 6.79 -18.69
N ARG A 139 1.02 8.03 -18.93
CA ARG A 139 0.83 9.06 -17.88
C ARG A 139 -0.31 8.70 -16.93
N ARG A 140 -1.39 8.10 -17.42
CA ARG A 140 -2.52 7.62 -16.59
C ARG A 140 -2.04 6.55 -15.61
N LEU A 141 -1.29 5.56 -16.10
CA LEU A 141 -0.69 4.50 -15.30
C LEU A 141 0.30 5.06 -14.27
N LEU A 142 1.16 6.01 -14.67
CA LEU A 142 2.07 6.70 -13.74
C LEU A 142 1.32 7.41 -12.60
N ARG A 143 0.22 8.10 -12.90
CA ARG A 143 -0.60 8.78 -11.87
C ARG A 143 -1.16 7.78 -10.86
N ARG A 144 -1.62 6.62 -11.32
CA ARG A 144 -2.13 5.54 -10.47
C ARG A 144 -1.03 4.96 -9.57
N GLU A 145 0.13 4.64 -10.12
CA GLU A 145 1.31 4.17 -9.35
C GLU A 145 1.72 5.19 -8.28
N THR A 146 1.71 6.47 -8.66
CA THR A 146 2.05 7.56 -7.75
C THR A 146 1.05 7.67 -6.62
N ALA A 147 -0.26 7.58 -6.91
CA ALA A 147 -1.29 7.59 -5.88
C ALA A 147 -1.17 6.40 -4.92
N ALA A 148 -0.97 5.18 -5.45
CA ALA A 148 -0.81 3.98 -4.64
C ALA A 148 0.42 4.06 -3.71
N ARG A 149 1.56 4.54 -4.23
CA ARG A 149 2.76 4.75 -3.41
C ARG A 149 2.54 5.81 -2.34
N LEU A 150 1.96 6.96 -2.68
CA LEU A 150 1.68 8.02 -1.71
C LEU A 150 0.74 7.57 -0.59
N LEU A 151 -0.25 6.73 -0.91
CA LEU A 151 -1.15 6.12 0.07
C LEU A 151 -0.40 5.13 0.95
N THR A 152 0.40 4.23 0.38
CA THR A 152 1.18 3.24 1.15
C THR A 152 2.16 3.92 2.11
N GLU A 153 2.91 4.92 1.62
CA GLU A 153 3.81 5.72 2.46
C GLU A 153 3.06 6.50 3.54
N TRP A 154 1.84 6.95 3.24
CA TRP A 154 0.99 7.63 4.22
C TRP A 154 0.46 6.68 5.29
N GLU A 155 0.02 5.48 4.93
CA GLU A 155 -0.42 4.46 5.88
C GLU A 155 0.71 4.03 6.81
N LEU A 156 1.94 3.88 6.30
CA LEU A 156 3.12 3.58 7.10
C LEU A 156 3.41 4.70 8.11
N ARG A 157 3.24 5.97 7.71
CA ARG A 157 3.39 7.12 8.63
C ARG A 157 2.28 7.13 9.68
N VAL A 158 1.03 6.89 9.31
CA VAL A 158 -0.10 6.79 10.24
C VAL A 158 0.17 5.68 11.27
N GLN A 159 0.58 4.49 10.83
CA GLN A 159 0.90 3.38 11.72
C GLN A 159 2.00 3.76 12.71
N ARG A 160 3.06 4.44 12.25
CA ARG A 160 4.13 4.94 13.12
C ARG A 160 3.61 5.94 14.14
N GLN A 161 2.75 6.87 13.74
CA GLN A 161 2.15 7.84 14.67
C GLN A 161 1.26 7.18 15.73
N VAL A 162 0.42 6.21 15.32
CA VAL A 162 -0.42 5.44 16.24
C VAL A 162 0.42 4.57 17.19
N PHE A 163 1.52 4.00 16.70
CA PHE A 163 2.48 3.29 17.54
C PHE A 163 3.10 4.19 18.60
N GLU A 164 3.60 5.37 18.23
CA GLU A 164 4.19 6.31 19.19
C GLU A 164 3.14 6.79 20.22
N ALA A 165 1.90 7.04 19.77
CA ALA A 165 0.80 7.38 20.66
C ALA A 165 0.52 6.25 21.66
N LEU A 166 0.36 5.00 21.18
CA LEU A 166 0.11 3.84 22.03
C LEU A 166 1.28 3.61 23.01
N ARG A 167 2.51 3.71 22.54
CA ARG A 167 3.72 3.58 23.37
C ARG A 167 3.74 4.61 24.50
N ALA A 168 3.28 5.83 24.23
CA ALA A 168 3.22 6.88 25.24
C ALA A 168 2.14 6.64 26.31
N VAL A 169 1.00 6.03 25.94
CA VAL A 169 -0.16 5.87 26.84
C VAL A 169 -0.42 4.45 27.32
N GLN A 170 0.34 3.44 26.90
CA GLN A 170 0.07 2.02 27.20
C GLN A 170 -0.08 1.69 28.70
N ALA A 171 0.49 2.51 29.59
CA ALA A 171 0.39 2.35 31.05
C ALA A 171 -0.71 3.23 31.68
N GLY A 172 -1.52 3.89 30.86
CA GLY A 172 -2.51 4.89 31.25
C GLY A 172 -2.17 6.28 30.73
N GLY A 173 -3.20 7.07 30.40
CA GLY A 173 -3.07 8.46 29.99
C GLY A 173 -3.77 8.76 28.67
N ASN A 174 -3.44 9.92 28.09
CA ASN A 174 -3.97 10.36 26.80
C ASN A 174 -2.87 10.95 25.91
N HIS A 175 -2.97 10.76 24.60
CA HIS A 175 -2.07 11.31 23.60
C HIS A 175 -2.82 11.75 22.36
N ARG A 176 -2.61 13.01 21.97
CA ARG A 176 -3.20 13.59 20.76
C ARG A 176 -2.15 13.80 19.68
N SER A 177 -2.45 13.41 18.44
CA SER A 177 -1.54 13.56 17.29
C SER A 177 -2.28 14.01 16.04
N ALA A 178 -1.67 14.92 15.27
CA ALA A 178 -2.21 15.38 14.00
C ALA A 178 -1.76 14.47 12.84
N ILE A 179 -2.71 14.08 12.00
CA ILE A 179 -2.49 13.26 10.82
C ILE A 179 -2.52 14.15 9.57
N THR A 180 -1.39 14.22 8.87
CA THR A 180 -1.29 14.98 7.62
C THR A 180 -1.93 14.21 6.47
N HIS A 181 -2.55 14.93 5.53
CA HIS A 181 -3.05 14.39 4.28
C HIS A 181 -1.91 13.77 3.43
N PRO A 182 -2.13 12.66 2.69
CA PRO A 182 -1.11 12.02 1.85
C PRO A 182 -0.48 12.97 0.83
N VAL A 183 -1.31 13.87 0.28
CA VAL A 183 -0.84 15.04 -0.49
C VAL A 183 -0.52 16.17 0.49
N ARG A 184 0.77 16.40 0.76
CA ARG A 184 1.25 17.33 1.80
C ARG A 184 0.71 18.76 1.67
N THR A 185 0.46 19.24 0.45
CA THR A 185 -0.09 20.59 0.22
C THR A 185 -1.52 20.77 0.70
N ARG A 186 -2.23 19.69 1.05
CA ARG A 186 -3.59 19.75 1.59
C ARG A 186 -3.65 19.84 3.13
N GLY A 187 -2.51 19.88 3.81
CA GLY A 187 -2.45 20.10 5.26
C GLY A 187 -2.94 18.92 6.09
N THR A 188 -3.60 19.20 7.21
CA THR A 188 -4.09 18.19 8.17
C THR A 188 -5.37 17.52 7.67
N LEU A 189 -5.42 16.20 7.78
CA LEU A 189 -6.59 15.39 7.48
C LEU A 189 -7.50 15.22 8.72
N ALA A 190 -6.91 14.90 9.86
CA ALA A 190 -7.61 14.66 11.12
C ALA A 190 -6.64 14.77 12.31
N GLU A 191 -7.18 14.86 13.52
CA GLU A 191 -6.47 14.58 14.77
C GLU A 191 -6.90 13.20 15.29
N LEU A 192 -5.96 12.46 15.89
CA LEU A 192 -6.24 11.26 16.64
C LEU A 192 -6.04 11.57 18.12
N ASP A 193 -7.04 11.24 18.94
CA ASP A 193 -6.97 11.29 20.40
C ASP A 193 -7.01 9.87 20.94
N LEU A 194 -5.92 9.42 21.57
CA LEU A 194 -5.77 8.05 22.06
C LEU A 194 -5.59 8.03 23.57
N ALA A 195 -6.56 7.46 24.27
CA ALA A 195 -6.52 7.29 25.71
C ALA A 195 -6.48 5.81 26.10
N VAL A 196 -5.74 5.50 27.17
CA VAL A 196 -5.76 4.20 27.84
C VAL A 196 -6.06 4.42 29.32
N VAL A 197 -6.96 3.61 29.87
CA VAL A 197 -7.35 3.62 31.27
C VAL A 197 -7.12 2.23 31.85
N ALA A 198 -6.25 2.15 32.85
CA ALA A 198 -6.04 0.92 33.62
C ALA A 198 -7.11 0.83 34.72
N VAL A 199 -7.96 -0.19 34.65
CA VAL A 199 -8.96 -0.53 35.68
C VAL A 199 -8.40 -1.65 36.55
N ARG A 200 -8.32 -1.41 37.86
CA ARG A 200 -7.77 -2.34 38.86
C ARG A 200 -8.69 -2.36 40.07
N GLU A 201 -9.72 -3.20 40.01
CA GLU A 201 -10.73 -3.35 41.05
C GLU A 201 -10.75 -4.80 41.56
N ASP A 202 -11.28 -5.03 42.77
CA ASP A 202 -11.33 -6.37 43.36
C ASP A 202 -12.13 -7.33 42.47
N GLY A 203 -11.43 -8.31 41.87
CA GLY A 203 -12.01 -9.31 40.98
C GLY A 203 -12.18 -8.86 39.53
N TYR A 204 -11.67 -7.68 39.15
CA TYR A 204 -11.70 -7.18 37.78
C TYR A 204 -10.46 -6.33 37.46
N GLU A 205 -9.64 -6.82 36.54
CA GLU A 205 -8.51 -6.07 36.00
C GLU A 205 -8.62 -6.02 34.48
N ALA A 206 -8.57 -4.81 33.92
CA ALA A 206 -8.63 -4.61 32.47
C ALA A 206 -7.93 -3.30 32.08
N ASP A 207 -7.49 -3.23 30.84
CA ASP A 207 -7.01 -2.00 30.21
C ASP A 207 -7.98 -1.59 29.11
N GLU A 208 -8.61 -0.44 29.29
CA GLU A 208 -9.57 0.12 28.33
C GLU A 208 -8.86 1.12 27.43
N ILE A 209 -9.02 0.98 26.12
CA ILE A 209 -8.50 1.94 25.13
C ILE A 209 -9.66 2.68 24.47
N LEU A 210 -9.48 3.98 24.23
CA LEU A 210 -10.39 4.84 23.49
C LEU A 210 -9.59 5.58 22.42
N LEU A 211 -10.00 5.44 21.16
CA LEU A 211 -9.51 6.24 20.04
C LEU A 211 -10.63 7.12 19.52
N GLU A 212 -10.40 8.42 19.44
CA GLU A 212 -11.28 9.36 18.74
C GLU A 212 -10.57 9.91 17.49
N VAL A 213 -11.25 9.87 16.34
CA VAL A 213 -10.78 10.44 15.06
C VAL A 213 -11.53 11.74 14.83
N ILE A 214 -10.83 12.88 14.93
CA ILE A 214 -11.44 14.20 14.79
C ILE A 214 -11.09 14.76 13.41
N PRO A 215 -12.00 14.71 12.42
CA PRO A 215 -11.69 15.16 11.07
C PRO A 215 -11.45 16.66 10.99
N ALA A 216 -10.50 17.07 10.17
CA ALA A 216 -10.36 18.47 9.78
C ALA A 216 -11.60 18.94 8.98
N LEU A 217 -11.83 20.25 8.95
CA LEU A 217 -12.96 20.84 8.22
C LEU A 217 -12.97 20.37 6.75
N GLY A 218 -14.11 19.86 6.29
CA GLY A 218 -14.27 19.34 4.92
C GLY A 218 -13.71 17.95 4.66
N CYS A 219 -13.11 17.29 5.66
CA CYS A 219 -12.61 15.91 5.54
C CYS A 219 -13.57 14.86 6.10
N ALA A 220 -14.61 15.29 6.84
CA ALA A 220 -15.63 14.41 7.41
C ALA A 220 -16.35 13.61 6.30
N GLY A 221 -16.51 12.31 6.52
CA GLY A 221 -17.20 11.41 5.58
C GLY A 221 -16.45 11.10 4.27
N THR A 222 -15.18 11.50 4.16
CA THR A 222 -14.36 11.16 2.99
C THR A 222 -13.83 9.72 3.06
N GLU A 223 -13.63 9.09 1.90
CA GLU A 223 -13.02 7.75 1.81
C GLU A 223 -11.63 7.70 2.46
N LEU A 224 -10.86 8.79 2.35
CA LEU A 224 -9.54 8.87 2.96
C LEU A 224 -9.61 8.90 4.50
N LEU A 225 -10.63 9.55 5.08
CA LEU A 225 -10.86 9.50 6.53
C LEU A 225 -11.29 8.10 6.98
N TRP A 226 -12.10 7.41 6.17
CA TRP A 226 -12.43 6.01 6.42
C TRP A 226 -11.17 5.13 6.41
N GLN A 227 -10.31 5.29 5.40
CA GLN A 227 -9.03 4.59 5.30
C GLN A 227 -8.12 4.88 6.50
N LEU A 228 -8.05 6.14 6.97
CA LEU A 228 -7.33 6.51 8.20
C LEU A 228 -7.87 5.73 9.39
N SER A 229 -9.18 5.72 9.56
CA SER A 229 -9.83 5.05 10.69
C SER A 229 -9.50 3.57 10.68
N VAL A 230 -9.68 2.89 9.53
CA VAL A 230 -9.37 1.46 9.38
C VAL A 230 -7.89 1.19 9.67
N ARG A 231 -6.98 2.02 9.15
CA ARG A 231 -5.54 1.88 9.40
C ARG A 231 -5.19 2.01 10.88
N ALA A 232 -5.79 2.96 11.59
CA ALA A 232 -5.59 3.13 13.02
C ALA A 232 -6.11 1.91 13.82
N LEU A 233 -7.29 1.39 13.47
CA LEU A 233 -7.86 0.20 14.11
C LEU A 233 -7.01 -1.05 13.90
N ILE A 234 -6.57 -1.31 12.65
CA ILE A 234 -5.66 -2.41 12.33
C ILE A 234 -4.35 -2.26 13.12
N THR A 235 -3.87 -1.03 13.28
CA THR A 235 -2.65 -0.76 14.05
C THR A 235 -2.84 -1.06 15.53
N LEU A 236 -3.96 -0.65 16.15
CA LEU A 236 -4.21 -0.87 17.56
C LEU A 236 -4.59 -2.32 17.88
N ASN A 237 -5.53 -2.90 17.14
CA ASN A 237 -6.11 -4.20 17.44
C ASN A 237 -6.45 -4.96 16.14
N PRO A 238 -5.54 -5.72 15.53
CA PRO A 238 -5.78 -6.34 14.22
C PRO A 238 -7.06 -7.19 14.08
N PRO A 239 -7.50 -7.96 15.09
CA PRO A 239 -8.77 -8.70 15.04
C PRO A 239 -9.99 -7.78 14.82
N GLU A 240 -10.62 -7.92 13.65
CA GLU A 240 -11.74 -7.07 13.22
C GLU A 240 -12.97 -7.20 14.13
N GLN A 241 -13.15 -8.38 14.72
CA GLN A 241 -14.23 -8.66 15.65
C GLN A 241 -14.08 -7.90 16.99
N GLY A 242 -12.90 -7.39 17.33
CA GLY A 242 -12.67 -6.60 18.55
C GLY A 242 -12.97 -5.10 18.42
N TRP A 243 -13.36 -4.64 17.22
CA TRP A 243 -13.52 -3.22 16.91
C TRP A 243 -14.88 -2.64 17.34
N ASP A 244 -15.06 -2.27 18.61
CA ASP A 244 -16.28 -1.58 19.03
C ASP A 244 -16.25 -0.13 18.57
N ARG A 245 -16.82 0.15 17.39
CA ARG A 245 -16.80 1.47 16.76
C ARG A 245 -18.18 2.09 16.80
N PHE A 246 -18.25 3.36 17.18
CA PHE A 246 -19.43 4.19 17.00
C PHE A 246 -19.03 5.55 16.43
N LYS A 247 -19.49 5.85 15.21
CA LYS A 247 -19.08 7.04 14.44
C LYS A 247 -17.56 7.12 14.30
N ASP A 248 -16.92 8.12 14.88
CA ASP A 248 -15.48 8.36 14.80
C ASP A 248 -14.76 7.98 16.10
N THR A 249 -15.46 7.28 17.00
CA THR A 249 -14.90 6.77 18.25
C THR A 249 -14.79 5.25 18.20
N TYR A 250 -13.70 4.72 18.75
CA TYR A 250 -13.45 3.30 18.94
C TYR A 250 -13.06 3.03 20.38
N SER A 251 -13.62 1.98 20.96
CA SER A 251 -13.22 1.47 22.27
C SER A 251 -12.89 -0.01 22.24
N ASN A 252 -11.99 -0.44 23.11
CA ASN A 252 -11.74 -1.85 23.35
C ASN A 252 -11.27 -2.09 24.77
N ILE A 253 -11.64 -3.25 25.31
CA ILE A 253 -11.25 -3.69 26.64
C ILE A 253 -10.36 -4.91 26.45
N ALA A 254 -9.16 -4.87 27.03
CA ALA A 254 -8.20 -5.94 26.95
C ALA A 254 -7.69 -6.34 28.34
N GLU A 255 -7.15 -7.55 28.43
CA GLU A 255 -6.46 -8.02 29.64
C GLU A 255 -5.22 -7.16 29.94
N PRO A 256 -4.84 -7.00 31.22
CA PRO A 256 -3.65 -6.27 31.61
C PRO A 256 -2.40 -6.69 30.83
N GLY A 257 -1.68 -5.72 30.28
CA GLY A 257 -0.43 -5.94 29.54
C GLY A 257 -0.61 -6.30 28.05
N PHE A 258 -1.85 -6.44 27.56
CA PHE A 258 -2.12 -6.62 26.12
C PHE A 258 -1.52 -5.48 25.28
N TRP A 259 -1.71 -4.23 25.71
CA TRP A 259 -1.20 -3.06 24.98
C TRP A 259 0.33 -2.99 24.96
N THR A 260 0.99 -3.46 26.03
CA THR A 260 2.46 -3.61 26.06
C THR A 260 2.95 -4.63 25.05
N ALA A 261 2.33 -5.81 25.02
CA ALA A 261 2.66 -6.82 24.01
C ALA A 261 2.39 -6.30 22.58
N ARG A 262 1.36 -5.46 22.41
CA ARG A 262 1.04 -4.85 21.12
C ARG A 262 2.10 -3.85 20.66
N VAL A 263 2.63 -3.02 21.57
CA VAL A 263 3.74 -2.10 21.28
C VAL A 263 4.96 -2.90 20.79
N ASP A 264 5.32 -4.01 21.43
CA ASP A 264 6.43 -4.85 21.00
C ASP A 264 6.24 -5.46 19.60
N GLN A 265 5.01 -5.86 19.26
CA GLN A 265 4.68 -6.35 17.91
C GLN A 265 4.80 -5.24 16.87
N LEU A 266 4.29 -4.04 17.16
CA LEU A 266 4.33 -2.90 16.27
C LEU A 266 5.77 -2.41 16.04
N ALA A 267 6.62 -2.44 17.06
CA ALA A 267 8.04 -2.10 16.92
C ALA A 267 8.71 -2.93 15.82
N LYS A 268 8.47 -4.25 15.80
CA LYS A 268 9.00 -5.16 14.76
C LYS A 268 8.51 -4.79 13.36
N LEU A 269 7.21 -4.52 13.22
CA LEU A 269 6.63 -4.12 11.93
C LEU A 269 7.20 -2.78 11.44
N ILE A 270 7.43 -1.85 12.36
CA ILE A 270 8.02 -0.53 12.06
C ILE A 270 9.48 -0.67 11.61
N ASP A 271 10.25 -1.53 12.26
CA ASP A 271 11.64 -1.82 11.89
C ASP A 271 11.74 -2.47 10.51
N LEU A 272 10.79 -3.35 10.18
CA LEU A 272 10.68 -3.99 8.86
C LEU A 272 10.03 -3.09 7.80
N ASN A 273 9.50 -1.92 8.19
CA ASN A 273 8.71 -1.03 7.33
C ASN A 273 7.49 -1.74 6.70
N GLU A 274 6.83 -2.58 7.48
CA GLU A 274 5.66 -3.37 7.09
C GLU A 274 4.39 -2.82 7.73
N LEU A 275 3.27 -2.92 7.02
CA LEU A 275 1.96 -2.58 7.56
C LEU A 275 1.39 -3.75 8.37
N ALA A 276 0.78 -3.44 9.51
CA ALA A 276 -0.09 -4.37 10.19
C ALA A 276 -1.25 -4.77 9.26
N VAL A 277 -1.65 -6.04 9.34
CA VAL A 277 -2.70 -6.63 8.50
C VAL A 277 -3.93 -6.89 9.37
N SER A 278 -5.12 -6.61 8.84
CA SER A 278 -6.36 -6.94 9.55
C SER A 278 -6.50 -8.46 9.70
N GLN A 279 -7.14 -8.89 10.78
CA GLN A 279 -7.41 -10.30 11.04
C GLN A 279 -8.92 -10.50 11.05
N PRO A 280 -9.49 -11.05 9.96
CA PRO A 280 -10.89 -11.43 9.93
C PRO A 280 -11.20 -12.45 11.04
N GLY A 281 -12.47 -12.48 11.48
CA GLY A 281 -12.91 -13.46 12.45
C GLY A 281 -12.93 -14.85 11.82
N THR A 282 -12.56 -15.85 12.59
CA THR A 282 -12.52 -17.25 12.14
C THR A 282 -13.69 -18.08 12.68
N THR A 283 -14.50 -17.49 13.56
CA THR A 283 -15.53 -18.20 14.33
C THR A 283 -16.81 -17.38 14.39
N SER A 284 -17.97 -18.03 14.29
CA SER A 284 -19.27 -17.41 14.51
C SER A 284 -19.70 -17.52 15.97
N HIS A 285 -20.15 -16.42 16.57
CA HIS A 285 -20.65 -16.39 17.94
C HIS A 285 -22.17 -16.25 17.95
N TYR A 286 -22.82 -16.95 18.87
CA TYR A 286 -24.27 -16.82 19.07
C TYR A 286 -24.56 -15.65 19.99
N ALA A 287 -25.49 -14.79 19.60
CA ALA A 287 -25.98 -13.68 20.40
C ALA A 287 -27.50 -13.57 20.25
N HIS A 288 -28.13 -12.81 21.14
CA HIS A 288 -29.56 -12.58 21.07
C HIS A 288 -29.92 -11.82 19.79
N ARG A 289 -30.94 -12.29 19.06
CA ARG A 289 -31.34 -11.75 17.76
C ARG A 289 -31.63 -10.24 17.79
N GLU A 290 -32.29 -9.76 18.84
CA GLU A 290 -32.61 -8.33 19.00
C GLU A 290 -31.37 -7.46 19.18
N HIS A 291 -30.26 -8.02 19.66
CA HIS A 291 -29.00 -7.30 19.80
C HIS A 291 -28.18 -7.25 18.50
N LEU A 292 -28.55 -8.02 17.47
CA LEU A 292 -27.78 -8.13 16.23
C LEU A 292 -28.20 -7.10 15.17
N ALA A 293 -29.50 -6.87 14.97
CA ALA A 293 -30.00 -6.10 13.81
C ALA A 293 -29.42 -4.68 13.72
N GLY A 294 -29.44 -3.91 14.82
CA GLY A 294 -28.87 -2.56 14.85
C GLY A 294 -27.34 -2.54 14.93
N ARG A 295 -26.74 -3.46 15.71
CA ARG A 295 -25.30 -3.46 15.97
C ARG A 295 -24.46 -3.93 14.79
N THR A 296 -25.04 -4.74 13.91
CA THR A 296 -24.44 -5.14 12.62
C THR A 296 -24.22 -3.93 11.71
N ILE A 297 -25.19 -3.03 11.64
CA ILE A 297 -25.14 -1.83 10.81
C ILE A 297 -24.24 -0.77 11.45
N GLU A 298 -24.35 -0.59 12.76
CA GLU A 298 -23.61 0.43 13.51
C GLU A 298 -22.15 0.06 13.79
N GLY A 299 -21.76 -1.21 13.61
CA GLY A 299 -20.41 -1.69 13.92
C GLY A 299 -20.11 -1.77 15.42
N ARG A 300 -21.15 -1.96 16.24
CA ARG A 300 -21.04 -2.05 17.70
C ARG A 300 -20.80 -3.47 18.18
N ALA A 301 -20.04 -3.61 19.25
CA ALA A 301 -19.81 -4.90 19.86
C ALA A 301 -21.11 -5.49 20.46
N VAL A 302 -21.26 -6.80 20.32
CA VAL A 302 -22.33 -7.62 20.91
C VAL A 302 -21.66 -8.63 21.82
N ARG A 303 -22.25 -8.89 22.99
CA ARG A 303 -21.79 -9.97 23.86
C ARG A 303 -22.32 -11.30 23.35
N GLY A 304 -21.42 -12.20 22.98
CA GLY A 304 -21.77 -13.58 22.62
C GLY A 304 -22.14 -14.42 23.83
N LEU A 305 -22.85 -15.52 23.60
CA LEU A 305 -23.22 -16.52 24.61
C LEU A 305 -22.00 -17.09 25.35
N CYS A 306 -20.84 -17.13 24.70
CA CYS A 306 -19.55 -17.51 25.30
C CYS A 306 -19.00 -16.47 26.30
N GLY A 307 -19.50 -15.23 26.29
CA GLY A 307 -19.04 -14.13 27.13
C GLY A 307 -18.13 -13.13 26.43
N VAL A 308 -17.57 -13.49 25.26
CA VAL A 308 -16.72 -12.62 24.43
C VAL A 308 -17.56 -11.53 23.75
N TYR A 309 -17.03 -10.31 23.73
CA TYR A 309 -17.57 -9.22 22.91
C TYR A 309 -17.01 -9.29 21.50
N PHE A 310 -17.90 -9.25 20.51
CA PHE A 310 -17.52 -9.30 19.09
C PHE A 310 -18.39 -8.37 18.25
N VAL A 311 -17.86 -7.88 17.13
CA VAL A 311 -18.58 -7.00 16.20
C VAL A 311 -19.05 -7.82 14.99
N PRO A 312 -20.36 -7.95 14.74
CA PRO A 312 -20.90 -8.82 13.69
C PRO A 312 -20.83 -8.17 12.29
N ARG A 313 -19.62 -7.89 11.79
CA ARG A 313 -19.42 -7.28 10.45
C ARG A 313 -19.18 -8.29 9.32
N GLN A 314 -19.06 -9.56 9.65
CA GLN A 314 -18.77 -10.64 8.70
C GLN A 314 -19.98 -11.53 8.51
N ASP A 315 -20.09 -12.13 7.33
CA ASP A 315 -21.08 -13.19 7.13
C ASP A 315 -20.73 -14.39 8.00
N HIS A 316 -21.55 -14.62 9.01
CA HIS A 316 -21.41 -15.73 9.95
C HIS A 316 -21.62 -17.11 9.31
N ALA A 317 -22.26 -17.21 8.14
CA ALA A 317 -22.72 -18.49 7.58
C ALA A 317 -21.56 -19.36 7.07
N SER A 318 -20.43 -18.73 6.75
CA SER A 318 -19.20 -19.39 6.30
C SER A 318 -18.22 -19.71 7.43
N LEU A 319 -18.56 -19.36 8.69
CA LEU A 319 -17.68 -19.51 9.85
C LEU A 319 -18.17 -20.62 10.78
N GLU A 320 -17.23 -21.46 11.23
CA GLU A 320 -17.49 -22.50 12.22
C GLU A 320 -18.05 -21.90 13.52
N PRO A 321 -19.08 -22.50 14.14
CA PRO A 321 -19.64 -22.02 15.39
C PRO A 321 -18.64 -22.11 16.55
N CYS A 322 -18.60 -21.06 17.38
CA CYS A 322 -17.86 -21.06 18.63
C CYS A 322 -18.35 -22.22 19.51
N THR A 323 -17.43 -23.13 19.85
CA THR A 323 -17.74 -24.35 20.61
C THR A 323 -18.41 -24.06 21.94
N VAL A 324 -18.02 -22.98 22.63
CA VAL A 324 -18.63 -22.53 23.89
C VAL A 324 -20.05 -21.99 23.66
N CYS A 325 -20.25 -21.19 22.60
CA CYS A 325 -21.57 -20.70 22.24
C CYS A 325 -22.52 -21.87 21.89
N ALA A 326 -22.05 -22.81 21.07
CA ALA A 326 -22.82 -23.98 20.67
C ALA A 326 -23.21 -24.85 21.88
N ALA A 327 -22.26 -25.15 22.77
CA ALA A 327 -22.49 -25.95 23.97
C ALA A 327 -23.40 -25.27 25.00
N ARG A 328 -23.39 -23.92 25.07
CA ARG A 328 -24.32 -23.16 25.94
C ARG A 328 -25.71 -23.10 25.33
N TYR A 329 -25.79 -22.86 24.03
CA TYR A 329 -27.06 -22.79 23.30
C TYR A 329 -27.82 -24.11 23.33
N SER A 330 -27.12 -25.24 23.17
CA SER A 330 -27.73 -26.57 23.26
C SER A 330 -28.31 -26.92 24.64
N LYS A 331 -28.01 -26.12 25.67
CA LYS A 331 -28.52 -26.27 27.04
C LYS A 331 -29.68 -25.30 27.36
N LEU A 332 -30.02 -24.40 26.44
CA LEU A 332 -31.15 -23.50 26.64
C LEU A 332 -32.48 -24.25 26.44
N PRO A 333 -33.49 -24.01 27.28
CA PRO A 333 -34.84 -24.52 27.02
C PRO A 333 -35.38 -23.89 25.73
N GLY A 334 -35.99 -24.72 24.89
CA GLY A 334 -36.51 -24.35 23.55
C GLY A 334 -37.75 -23.48 23.57
#